data_AF-A0A132NLR7-F1
#
_entry.id   AF-A0A132NLR7-F1
#
_cell.length_a   1.000
_cell.length_b   1.000
_cell.length_c   1.000
_cell.angle_alpha   90.00
_cell.angle_beta   90.00
_cell.angle_gamma   90.00
#
_symmetry.space_group_name_H-M   'P 1'
#
loop_
_entity.id
_entity.type
_entity.pdbx_description
1 polymer ?
#
loop_
_entity_poly.entity_id
_entity_poly.type
_entity_poly.pdbx_seq_one_letter_code
_entity_poly.pdbx_strand_id
1 'polypeptide(L)'
;LKRGNAGVARIPGKHGAPPARYAVVPVIIGDRPGELARLFTDVGEAGVNIEDLAIEHSPGQPVGLVEISVEPAVAATLTAELRRRGWTVQE
;
A
#
# COMPACT_ATOMS: atom_id res chain seq x y z
N LEU A 1 -12.04 -21.66 12.23
CA LEU A 1 -10.78 -20.89 12.12
C LEU A 1 -11.05 -19.37 12.18
N LYS A 2 -11.66 -18.84 13.26
CA LYS A 2 -12.08 -17.42 13.35
C LYS A 2 -11.42 -16.62 14.49
N ARG A 3 -10.41 -17.19 15.17
CA ARG A 3 -9.73 -16.53 16.30
C ARG A 3 -8.39 -15.87 15.94
N GLY A 4 -7.84 -16.11 14.74
CA GLY A 4 -6.55 -15.57 14.31
C GLY A 4 -6.58 -14.09 13.90
N ASN A 5 -7.64 -13.65 13.20
CA ASN A 5 -7.65 -12.31 12.59
C ASN A 5 -8.07 -11.18 13.54
N ALA A 6 -8.72 -11.49 14.67
CA ALA A 6 -9.16 -10.49 15.64
C ALA A 6 -8.03 -9.98 16.57
N GLY A 7 -6.80 -10.48 16.40
CA GLY A 7 -5.63 -10.09 17.19
C GLY A 7 -4.84 -8.92 16.60
N VAL A 8 -4.87 -8.73 15.28
CA VAL A 8 -3.97 -7.79 14.56
C VAL A 8 -4.31 -6.33 14.87
N ALA A 9 -5.59 -5.97 14.94
CA ALA A 9 -6.04 -4.61 15.22
C ALA A 9 -5.74 -4.10 16.66
N ARG A 10 -5.13 -4.94 17.52
CA ARG A 10 -4.80 -4.62 18.91
C ARG A 10 -3.31 -4.54 19.20
N ILE A 11 -2.44 -4.72 18.21
CA ILE A 11 -0.99 -4.59 18.42
C ILE A 11 -0.64 -3.11 18.24
N PRO A 12 -0.32 -2.39 19.33
CA PRO A 12 0.13 -1.01 19.22
C PRO A 12 1.42 -1.01 18.41
N GLY A 13 1.52 -0.11 17.43
CA GLY A 13 2.73 0.04 16.63
C GLY A 13 3.95 0.21 17.55
N LYS A 14 5.09 -0.30 17.08
CA LYS A 14 6.42 -0.28 17.75
C LYS A 14 6.86 1.08 18.33
N HIS A 15 6.13 2.17 18.09
CA HIS A 15 6.51 3.54 18.43
C HIS A 15 5.53 4.27 19.35
N GLY A 16 4.45 3.63 19.84
CA GLY A 16 3.58 4.23 20.87
C GLY A 16 2.94 5.57 20.50
N ALA A 17 2.99 5.96 19.23
CA ALA A 17 2.41 7.18 18.71
C ALA A 17 0.87 7.04 18.63
N PRO A 18 0.12 8.16 18.67
CA PRO A 18 -1.31 8.14 18.34
C PRO A 18 -1.54 7.42 17.01
N PRO A 19 -2.76 6.89 16.72
CA PRO A 19 -3.05 6.34 15.40
C PRO A 19 -2.65 7.38 14.35
N ALA A 20 -1.54 7.13 13.66
CA ALA A 20 -1.06 8.08 12.68
C ALA A 20 -2.12 8.13 11.57
N ARG A 21 -2.56 9.33 11.23
CA ARG A 21 -3.46 9.51 10.09
C ARG A 21 -2.61 9.30 8.85
N TYR A 22 -2.59 8.08 8.33
CA TYR A 22 -1.96 7.79 7.05
C TYR A 22 -2.86 8.27 5.91
N ALA A 23 -2.23 8.67 4.81
CA ALA A 23 -2.89 8.80 3.53
C ALA A 23 -2.74 7.49 2.76
N VAL A 24 -3.78 7.10 2.05
CA VAL A 24 -3.79 5.87 1.26
C VAL A 24 -3.56 6.20 -0.21
N VAL A 25 -2.64 5.47 -0.84
CA VAL A 25 -2.39 5.51 -2.29
C VAL A 25 -2.80 4.15 -2.88
N PRO A 26 -3.99 4.04 -3.47
CA PRO A 26 -4.51 2.79 -4.05
C PRO A 26 -3.90 2.52 -5.43
N VAL A 27 -3.19 1.41 -5.57
CA VAL A 27 -2.45 1.03 -6.78
C VAL A 27 -2.97 -0.28 -7.33
N ILE A 28 -3.35 -0.28 -8.62
CA ILE A 28 -3.69 -1.51 -9.33
C ILE A 28 -2.42 -2.22 -9.77
N ILE A 29 -2.29 -3.49 -9.41
CA ILE A 29 -1.20 -4.37 -9.80
C ILE A 29 -1.70 -5.45 -10.76
N GLY A 30 -0.84 -5.83 -11.72
CA GLY A 30 -1.15 -6.92 -12.65
C GLY A 30 -1.01 -8.31 -12.01
N ASP A 31 -1.56 -9.33 -12.67
CA ASP A 31 -1.39 -10.74 -12.30
C ASP A 31 -0.12 -11.34 -12.93
N ARG A 32 1.04 -10.83 -12.51
CA ARG A 32 2.35 -11.38 -12.89
C ARG A 32 3.24 -11.57 -11.65
N PRO A 33 4.06 -12.64 -11.61
CA PRO A 33 5.05 -12.80 -10.55
C PRO A 33 5.96 -11.58 -10.45
N GLY A 34 6.10 -11.05 -9.23
CA GLY A 34 7.01 -9.93 -8.94
C GLY A 34 6.41 -8.53 -9.00
N GLU A 35 5.12 -8.35 -9.32
CA GLU A 35 4.50 -7.00 -9.36
C GLU A 35 4.59 -6.27 -8.01
N LEU A 36 4.38 -6.97 -6.88
CA LEU A 36 4.56 -6.37 -5.55
C LEU A 36 6.01 -5.94 -5.29
N ALA A 37 6.98 -6.74 -5.72
CA ALA A 37 8.40 -6.39 -5.57
C ALA A 37 8.73 -5.15 -6.41
N ARG A 38 8.26 -5.10 -7.66
CA ARG A 38 8.40 -3.93 -8.54
C ARG A 38 7.80 -2.68 -7.91
N LEU A 39 6.59 -2.79 -7.35
CA LEU A 39 5.91 -1.70 -6.67
C LEU A 39 6.73 -1.18 -5.50
N PHE A 40 7.23 -2.06 -4.62
CA PHE A 40 8.03 -1.64 -3.48
C PHE A 40 9.38 -1.03 -3.87
N THR A 41 10.02 -1.54 -4.93
CA THR A 41 11.22 -0.91 -5.50
C THR A 41 10.92 0.50 -5.98
N ASP A 42 9.84 0.69 -6.74
CA ASP A 42 9.45 1.99 -7.27
C ASP A 42 9.12 3.00 -6.15
N VAL A 43 8.44 2.56 -5.09
CA VAL A 43 8.16 3.38 -3.89
C VAL A 43 9.45 3.77 -3.17
N GLY A 44 10.37 2.82 -3.00
CA GLY A 44 11.68 3.08 -2.38
C GLY A 44 12.55 4.04 -3.18
N GLU A 45 12.55 3.94 -4.52
CA GLU A 45 13.23 4.88 -5.40
C GLU A 45 12.60 6.28 -5.41
N ALA A 46 11.30 6.39 -5.10
CA ALA A 46 10.64 7.66 -4.86
C ALA A 46 11.02 8.29 -3.50
N GLY A 47 11.79 7.57 -2.66
CA GLY A 47 12.20 8.03 -1.33
C GLY A 47 11.06 8.07 -0.32
N VAL A 48 9.98 7.32 -0.55
CA VAL A 48 8.79 7.31 0.31
C VAL A 48 8.79 6.07 1.19
N ASN A 49 8.59 6.26 2.50
CA ASN A 49 8.41 5.15 3.42
C ASN A 49 6.98 4.61 3.35
N ILE A 50 6.84 3.28 3.42
CA ILE A 50 5.54 2.61 3.53
C ILE A 50 5.27 2.37 5.02
N GLU A 51 4.13 2.86 5.50
CA GLU A 51 3.74 2.75 6.90
C GLU A 51 2.85 1.54 7.16
N ASP A 52 1.98 1.21 6.20
CA ASP A 52 1.13 0.02 6.21
C ASP A 52 0.74 -0.38 4.79
N LEU A 53 0.24 -1.60 4.61
CA LEU A 53 -0.24 -2.11 3.33
C LEU A 53 -1.46 -3.02 3.50
N ALA A 54 -2.48 -2.79 2.66
CA ALA A 54 -3.58 -3.72 2.48
C ALA A 54 -3.62 -4.20 1.04
N ILE A 55 -3.95 -5.49 0.85
CA ILE A 55 -4.03 -6.08 -0.48
C ILE A 55 -5.40 -6.72 -0.65
N GLU A 56 -6.16 -6.23 -1.62
CA GLU A 56 -7.44 -6.77 -2.01
C GLU A 56 -7.30 -7.58 -3.30
N HIS A 57 -7.72 -8.84 -3.24
CA HIS A 57 -7.87 -9.70 -4.40
C HIS A 57 -9.34 -10.09 -4.52
N SER A 58 -10.06 -9.47 -5.45
CA SER A 58 -11.41 -9.89 -5.78
C SER A 58 -11.37 -11.17 -6.61
N PRO A 59 -12.02 -12.27 -6.19
CA PRO A 59 -12.08 -13.48 -6.99
C PRO A 59 -12.67 -13.20 -8.37
N GLY A 60 -11.92 -13.49 -9.44
CA GLY A 60 -12.39 -13.33 -10.83
C GLY A 60 -11.95 -12.05 -11.54
N GLN A 61 -11.19 -11.15 -10.89
CA GLN A 61 -10.49 -10.08 -11.60
C GLN A 61 -8.99 -10.41 -11.73
N PRO A 62 -8.38 -10.24 -12.91
CA PRO A 62 -6.96 -10.51 -13.16
C PRO A 62 -6.05 -9.38 -12.63
N VAL A 63 -6.54 -8.56 -11.71
CA VAL A 63 -5.83 -7.42 -11.13
C VAL A 63 -6.00 -7.43 -9.63
N GLY A 64 -4.91 -7.13 -8.91
CA GLY A 64 -4.92 -6.89 -7.47
C GLY A 64 -4.98 -5.40 -7.19
N LEU A 65 -5.60 -5.02 -6.07
CA LEU A 65 -5.52 -3.66 -5.54
C LEU A 65 -4.60 -3.68 -4.31
N VAL A 66 -3.60 -2.80 -4.31
CA VAL A 66 -2.71 -2.57 -3.17
C VAL A 66 -2.96 -1.17 -2.64
N GLU A 67 -3.41 -1.07 -1.41
CA GLU A 67 -3.53 0.20 -0.70
C GLU A 67 -2.24 0.46 0.09
N ILE A 68 -1.46 1.46 -0.32
CA ILE A 68 -0.22 1.85 0.36
C ILE A 68 -0.52 2.99 1.32
N SER A 69 -0.33 2.75 2.61
CA SER A 69 -0.46 3.80 3.64
C SER A 69 0.87 4.52 3.82
N VAL A 70 0.87 5.84 3.69
CA VAL A 70 2.06 6.70 3.78
C VAL A 70 1.79 7.94 4.63
N GLU A 71 2.84 8.69 4.96
CA GLU A 71 2.67 10.02 5.56
C GLU A 71 1.87 10.95 4.61
N PRO A 72 0.86 11.70 5.09
CA PRO A 72 0.03 12.54 4.23
C PRO A 72 0.80 13.54 3.36
N ALA A 73 1.94 14.04 3.86
CA ALA A 73 2.76 15.01 3.16
C ALA A 73 3.37 14.47 1.84
N VAL A 74 3.53 13.14 1.73
CA VAL A 74 4.19 12.50 0.57
C VAL A 74 3.21 11.79 -0.38
N ALA A 75 1.92 11.70 -0.03
CA ALA A 75 0.94 10.96 -0.82
C ALA A 75 0.78 11.46 -2.26
N ALA A 76 0.75 12.79 -2.44
CA ALA A 76 0.66 13.42 -3.76
C ALA A 76 1.92 13.15 -4.59
N THR A 77 3.10 13.24 -3.97
CA THR A 77 4.39 12.94 -4.61
C THR A 77 4.45 11.48 -5.04
N LEU A 78 4.08 10.55 -4.16
CA LEU A 78 4.08 9.13 -4.46
C LEU A 78 3.10 8.81 -5.61
N THR A 79 1.89 9.39 -5.58
CA THR A 79 0.89 9.23 -6.65
C THR A 79 1.46 9.66 -8.01
N ALA A 80 2.13 10.82 -8.07
CA ALA A 80 2.72 11.33 -9.29
C ALA A 80 3.88 10.44 -9.80
N GLU A 81 4.75 9.99 -8.90
CA GLU A 81 5.87 9.09 -9.23
C GLU A 81 5.39 7.74 -9.77
N LEU A 82 4.41 7.13 -9.09
CA LEU A 82 3.85 5.84 -9.51
C LEU A 82 3.14 5.96 -10.87
N ARG A 83 2.33 7.02 -11.09
CA ARG A 83 1.72 7.30 -12.39
C ARG A 83 2.76 7.47 -13.49
N ARG A 84 3.86 8.19 -13.22
CA ARG A 84 4.99 8.35 -14.16
C ARG A 84 5.68 7.03 -14.50
N ARG A 85 5.76 6.10 -13.55
CA ARG A 85 6.35 4.76 -13.71
C ARG A 85 5.37 3.75 -14.33
N GLY A 86 4.20 4.22 -14.78
CA GLY A 86 3.21 3.42 -15.50
C GLY A 86 2.27 2.63 -14.60
N TRP A 87 2.20 2.93 -13.31
CA TRP A 87 1.20 2.37 -12.41
C TRP A 87 -0.14 3.07 -12.57
N THR A 88 -1.22 2.30 -12.44
CA THR A 88 -2.58 2.84 -12.34
C THR A 88 -2.87 3.13 -10.88
N VAL A 89 -2.95 4.41 -10.53
CA VAL A 89 -3.32 4.88 -9.17
C VAL A 89 -4.75 5.41 -9.20
N GLN A 90 -5.64 4.81 -8.39
CA GLN A 90 -7.04 5.24 -8.28
C GLN A 90 -7.15 6.56 -7.50
N GLU A 91 -8.19 7.36 -7.78
CA GLU A 91 -8.48 8.63 -7.09
C GLU A 91 -9.37 8.44 -5.87
#